data_AF-A0A7Y5IZI3-F1
#
_entry.id   AF-A0A7Y5IZI3-F1
#
_cell.length_a   1.000
_cell.length_b   1.000
_cell.length_c   1.000
_cell.angle_alpha   90.00
_cell.angle_beta   90.00
_cell.angle_gamma   90.00
#
_symmetry.space_group_name_H-M   'P 1'
#
loop_
_entity.id
_entity.type
_entity.pdbx_description
1 polymer ?
#
loop_
_entity_poly.entity_id
_entity_poly.type
_entity_poly.pdbx_seq_one_letter_code
_entity_poly.pdbx_strand_id
1 'polypeptide(L)'
;MMRAAPIRSLPILLLFASIRCVGQHDTLPDGVDLSRCALCHSCKEPTHENPCLRPCERPPESATVTLSATAVPDVLVLGQLSELYVPVVFPHKIHMDMESMADGCNVCHHHNPPGRILACRECHGGPSNQENLKQPSLKGAYHRQCLSCHR
;
A
#
# COMPACT_ATOMS: atom_id res chain seq x y z
N MET A 1 -30.33 2.16 70.61
CA MET A 1 -29.13 1.55 70.01
C MET A 1 -28.80 2.32 68.74
N MET A 2 -27.59 2.87 68.65
CA MET A 2 -26.77 3.10 67.44
C MET A 2 -25.86 4.31 67.67
N ARG A 3 -24.57 4.00 67.85
CA ARG A 3 -23.46 4.94 67.99
C ARG A 3 -23.09 5.44 66.59
N ALA A 4 -22.99 6.75 66.39
CA ALA A 4 -22.36 7.33 65.21
C ALA A 4 -20.83 7.14 65.29
N ALA A 5 -20.24 6.52 64.26
CA ALA A 5 -18.79 6.32 64.15
C ALA A 5 -18.15 7.48 63.37
N PRO A 6 -16.90 7.87 63.67
CA PRO A 6 -16.24 8.97 62.99
C PRO A 6 -15.67 8.55 61.64
N ILE A 7 -15.94 9.35 60.61
CA ILE A 7 -15.44 9.18 59.25
C ILE A 7 -13.97 9.62 59.21
N ARG A 8 -13.05 8.64 59.24
CA ARG A 8 -11.64 8.87 58.96
C ARG A 8 -11.45 9.03 57.45
N SER A 9 -11.11 10.24 57.02
CA SER A 9 -10.74 10.54 55.65
C SER A 9 -9.35 9.96 55.36
N LEU A 10 -9.28 8.89 54.56
CA LEU A 10 -8.03 8.34 54.04
C LEU A 10 -7.70 9.06 52.72
N PRO A 11 -6.48 9.61 52.54
CA PRO A 11 -6.10 10.19 51.27
C PRO A 11 -5.91 9.05 50.28
N ILE A 12 -6.78 8.97 49.27
CA ILE A 12 -6.62 8.06 48.13
C ILE A 12 -5.46 8.64 47.31
N LEU A 13 -4.25 8.16 47.59
CA LEU A 13 -3.08 8.40 46.76
C LEU A 13 -3.31 7.65 45.44
N LEU A 14 -3.86 8.36 44.45
CA LEU A 14 -3.95 7.92 43.06
C LEU A 14 -2.51 7.71 42.55
N LEU A 15 -1.99 6.49 42.69
CA LEU A 15 -0.86 6.02 41.90
C LEU A 15 -1.31 6.05 40.43
N PHE A 16 -0.96 7.12 39.72
CA PHE A 16 -0.91 7.11 38.27
C PHE A 16 0.25 6.20 37.87
N ALA A 17 -0.01 4.89 37.84
CA ALA A 17 0.84 3.96 37.13
C ALA A 17 0.80 4.37 35.66
N SER A 18 1.86 5.01 35.20
CA SER A 18 2.10 5.32 33.79
C SER A 18 2.16 4.00 33.02
N ILE A 19 1.01 3.49 32.61
CA ILE A 19 0.91 2.41 31.64
C ILE A 19 1.50 2.97 30.35
N ARG A 20 2.79 2.68 30.14
CA ARG A 20 3.41 2.83 28.83
C ARG A 20 2.64 1.87 27.93
N CYS A 21 1.80 2.41 27.05
CA CYS A 21 1.35 1.68 25.87
C CYS A 21 2.60 1.34 25.06
N VAL A 22 3.15 0.16 25.29
CA VAL A 22 4.13 -0.45 24.40
C VAL A 22 3.37 -0.75 23.11
N GLY A 23 3.85 -0.15 22.00
CA GLY A 23 3.30 -0.39 20.67
C GLY A 23 3.32 -1.87 20.34
N GLN A 24 2.28 -2.34 19.66
CA GLN A 24 1.91 -3.75 19.54
C GLN A 24 2.80 -4.59 18.58
N HIS A 25 4.10 -4.33 18.51
CA HIS A 25 5.01 -4.97 17.55
C HIS A 25 6.35 -5.45 18.14
N ASP A 26 6.51 -5.49 19.47
CA ASP A 26 7.77 -5.92 20.11
C ASP A 26 8.08 -7.42 20.01
N THR A 27 7.18 -8.22 19.41
CA THR A 27 7.47 -9.64 19.15
C THR A 27 7.20 -9.96 17.69
N LEU A 28 8.21 -9.76 16.83
CA LEU A 28 8.25 -10.50 15.59
C LEU A 28 8.28 -12.00 15.95
N PRO A 29 7.46 -12.86 15.32
CA PRO A 29 7.54 -14.29 15.53
C PRO A 29 8.95 -14.79 15.22
N ASP A 30 9.46 -15.70 16.05
CA ASP A 30 10.77 -16.31 15.85
C ASP A 30 10.87 -16.91 14.45
N GLY A 31 11.89 -16.50 13.68
CA GLY A 31 12.15 -17.00 12.32
C GLY A 31 11.79 -16.05 11.16
N VAL A 32 11.37 -14.81 11.42
CA VAL A 32 11.23 -13.81 10.35
C VAL A 32 12.60 -13.29 9.92
N ASP A 33 13.01 -13.63 8.70
CA ASP A 33 14.24 -13.11 8.09
C ASP A 33 14.11 -11.61 7.74
N LEU A 34 14.69 -10.77 8.60
CA LEU A 34 14.73 -9.32 8.47
C LEU A 34 15.50 -8.83 7.24
N SER A 35 16.28 -9.69 6.57
CA SER A 35 17.00 -9.33 5.34
C SER A 35 16.04 -8.85 4.23
N ARG A 36 14.81 -9.39 4.23
CA ARG A 36 13.78 -9.08 3.24
C ARG A 36 13.11 -7.73 3.48
N CYS A 37 13.07 -7.25 4.73
CA CYS A 37 12.56 -5.93 5.08
C CYS A 37 13.48 -4.83 4.52
N ALA A 38 14.80 -5.05 4.52
CA ALA A 38 15.79 -4.13 3.96
C ALA A 38 15.68 -3.93 2.43
N LEU A 39 14.91 -4.78 1.73
CA LEU A 39 14.58 -4.58 0.32
C LEU A 39 13.73 -3.33 0.10
N CYS A 40 12.87 -3.01 1.07
CA CYS A 40 11.92 -1.91 0.96
C CYS A 40 12.27 -0.76 1.91
N HIS A 41 12.85 -1.03 3.06
CA HIS A 41 13.21 -0.01 4.04
C HIS A 41 14.67 0.44 3.88
N SER A 42 14.92 1.75 3.94
CA SER A 42 16.27 2.32 3.98
C SER A 42 16.86 2.32 5.40
N CYS A 43 16.01 2.15 6.40
CA CYS A 43 16.38 2.11 7.81
C CYS A 43 16.05 0.74 8.44
N LYS A 44 16.70 0.43 9.56
CA LYS A 44 16.55 -0.85 10.28
C LYS A 44 15.26 -0.90 11.11
N GLU A 45 14.76 0.24 11.55
CA GLU A 45 13.62 0.37 12.47
C GLU A 45 12.60 1.37 11.92
N PRO A 46 11.76 0.98 10.95
CA PRO A 46 10.71 1.83 10.41
C PRO A 46 9.60 2.07 11.44
N THR A 47 9.01 3.27 11.44
CA THR A 47 7.81 3.58 12.23
C THR A 47 6.61 3.83 11.31
N HIS A 48 5.39 3.82 11.86
CA HIS A 48 4.21 4.19 11.08
C HIS A 48 4.30 5.62 10.53
N GLU A 49 4.86 6.54 11.32
CA GLU A 49 5.03 7.96 10.96
C GLU A 49 6.17 8.15 9.95
N ASN A 50 7.23 7.34 10.04
CA ASN A 50 8.33 7.35 9.09
C ASN A 50 8.72 5.91 8.71
N PRO A 51 8.06 5.34 7.70
CA PRO A 51 8.34 3.98 7.28
C PRO A 51 9.63 3.88 6.47
N CYS A 52 10.38 4.97 6.23
CA CYS A 52 11.68 4.97 5.54
C CYS A 52 11.72 4.13 4.24
N LEU A 53 10.64 4.15 3.45
CA LEU A 53 10.54 3.33 2.25
C LEU A 53 11.45 3.86 1.13
N ARG A 54 12.25 2.97 0.56
CA ARG A 54 13.00 3.24 -0.67
C ARG A 54 12.00 3.42 -1.83
N PRO A 55 12.30 4.32 -2.79
CA PRO A 55 11.59 4.34 -4.06
C PRO A 55 11.63 2.95 -4.71
N CYS A 56 10.48 2.45 -5.17
CA CYS A 56 10.46 1.26 -5.99
C CYS A 56 10.92 1.66 -7.39
N GLU A 57 12.20 1.47 -7.68
CA GLU A 57 12.75 1.66 -9.02
C GLU A 57 12.05 0.68 -9.97
N ARG A 58 11.20 1.23 -10.85
CA ARG A 58 10.66 0.47 -11.98
C ARG A 58 11.80 0.36 -13.01
N PRO A 59 12.19 -0.85 -13.46
CA PRO A 59 13.17 -0.97 -14.52
C PRO A 59 12.70 -0.20 -15.76
N PRO A 60 13.58 0.54 -16.44
CA PRO A 60 13.21 1.31 -17.64
C PRO A 60 12.92 0.42 -18.86
N GLU A 61 13.16 -0.89 -18.78
CA GLU A 61 12.93 -1.80 -19.90
C GLU A 61 11.46 -2.24 -19.96
N SER A 62 10.67 -1.55 -20.77
CA SER A 62 9.45 -2.12 -21.34
C SER A 62 9.37 -1.76 -22.82
N ALA A 63 9.12 -2.77 -23.65
CA ALA A 63 9.00 -2.63 -25.10
C ALA A 63 7.97 -1.54 -25.44
N THR A 64 8.32 -0.67 -26.37
CA THR A 64 7.39 0.34 -26.91
C THR A 64 6.20 -0.37 -27.55
N VAL A 65 5.01 -0.20 -26.96
CA VAL A 65 3.77 -0.73 -27.50
C VAL A 65 3.20 0.33 -28.45
N THR A 66 3.31 0.10 -29.76
CA THR A 66 2.65 0.92 -30.78
C THR A 66 1.21 0.45 -30.94
N LEU A 67 0.27 1.06 -30.20
CA LEU A 67 -1.17 0.82 -30.37
C LEU A 67 -1.80 1.88 -31.28
N SER A 68 -2.82 1.47 -32.03
CA SER A 68 -3.68 2.39 -32.78
C SER A 68 -4.53 3.22 -31.80
N ALA A 69 -4.63 4.54 -32.05
CA ALA A 69 -5.34 5.50 -31.20
C ALA A 69 -6.81 5.12 -30.91
N THR A 70 -7.45 4.37 -31.82
CA THR A 70 -8.86 3.94 -31.67
C THR A 70 -9.05 2.84 -30.61
N ALA A 71 -7.98 2.19 -30.15
CA ALA A 71 -8.05 1.09 -29.18
C ALA A 71 -7.90 1.54 -27.71
N VAL A 72 -7.72 2.84 -27.46
CA VAL A 72 -7.46 3.37 -26.11
C VAL A 72 -8.75 3.96 -25.52
N PRO A 73 -9.26 3.43 -24.40
CA PRO A 73 -10.49 3.92 -23.79
C PRO A 73 -10.27 5.28 -23.11
N ASP A 74 -11.23 6.19 -23.23
CA ASP A 74 -11.14 7.49 -22.56
C ASP A 74 -11.41 7.39 -21.04
N VAL A 75 -12.36 6.52 -20.67
CA VAL A 75 -12.74 6.23 -19.28
C VAL A 75 -12.87 4.71 -19.13
N LEU A 76 -12.44 4.19 -17.98
CA LEU A 76 -12.55 2.79 -17.61
C LEU A 76 -13.19 2.67 -16.22
N VAL A 77 -13.99 1.62 -15.99
CA VAL A 77 -14.50 1.31 -14.64
C VAL A 77 -13.68 0.15 -14.05
N LEU A 78 -13.00 0.40 -12.93
CA LEU A 78 -12.25 -0.59 -12.18
C LEU A 78 -13.16 -1.23 -11.11
N GLY A 79 -13.80 -2.35 -11.47
CA GLY A 79 -14.77 -3.07 -10.62
C GLY A 79 -14.28 -4.42 -10.08
N GLN A 80 -13.01 -4.77 -10.26
CA GLN A 80 -12.48 -6.09 -9.89
C GLN A 80 -12.46 -6.32 -8.36
N LEU A 81 -12.62 -5.25 -7.57
CA LEU A 81 -12.67 -5.29 -6.11
C LEU A 81 -14.06 -4.89 -5.58
N SER A 82 -15.11 -4.99 -6.42
CA SER A 82 -16.44 -4.49 -6.07
C SER A 82 -17.15 -5.25 -4.96
N GLU A 83 -16.64 -6.42 -4.57
CA GLU A 83 -17.08 -7.12 -3.37
C GLU A 83 -16.70 -6.39 -2.08
N LEU A 84 -15.64 -5.56 -2.12
CA LEU A 84 -15.10 -4.84 -0.96
C LEU A 84 -15.32 -3.33 -1.03
N TYR A 85 -15.43 -2.76 -2.23
CA TYR A 85 -15.46 -1.31 -2.46
C TYR A 85 -16.43 -0.94 -3.60
N VAL A 86 -16.78 0.34 -3.72
CA VAL A 86 -17.47 0.84 -4.90
C VAL A 86 -16.50 0.82 -6.11
N PRO A 87 -16.95 0.43 -7.32
CA PRO A 87 -16.12 0.53 -8.52
C PRO A 87 -15.58 1.94 -8.74
N VAL A 88 -14.34 2.05 -9.21
CA VAL A 88 -13.70 3.34 -9.48
C VAL A 88 -13.87 3.69 -10.95
N VAL A 89 -14.47 4.85 -11.24
CA VAL A 89 -14.48 5.45 -12.58
C VAL A 89 -13.14 6.14 -12.81
N PHE A 90 -12.32 5.56 -13.67
CA PHE A 90 -10.96 6.00 -13.95
C PHE A 90 -10.90 6.76 -15.29
N PRO A 91 -10.61 8.07 -15.29
CA PRO A 91 -10.45 8.85 -16.52
C PRO A 91 -9.08 8.55 -17.16
N HIS A 92 -9.01 7.45 -17.90
CA HIS A 92 -7.80 6.91 -18.49
C HIS A 92 -7.11 7.89 -19.46
N LYS A 93 -7.87 8.60 -20.30
CA LYS A 93 -7.31 9.59 -21.26
C LYS A 93 -6.50 10.68 -20.57
N ILE A 94 -7.05 11.28 -19.52
CA ILE A 94 -6.42 12.41 -18.83
C ILE A 94 -5.11 11.95 -18.19
N HIS A 95 -5.10 10.77 -17.56
CA HIS A 95 -3.89 10.21 -16.98
C HIS A 95 -2.84 9.89 -18.06
N MET A 96 -3.27 9.37 -19.21
CA MET A 96 -2.38 9.14 -20.35
C MET A 96 -1.78 10.45 -20.88
N ASP A 97 -2.58 11.51 -21.00
CA ASP A 97 -2.12 12.82 -21.48
C ASP A 97 -1.07 13.43 -20.52
N MET A 98 -1.25 13.24 -19.20
CA MET A 98 -0.29 13.68 -18.18
C MET A 98 1.05 12.93 -18.25
N GLU A 99 1.02 11.63 -18.58
CA GLU A 99 2.22 10.77 -18.65
C GLU A 99 2.84 10.70 -20.05
N SER A 100 2.26 11.41 -21.02
CA SER A 100 2.73 11.43 -22.42
C SER A 100 4.15 11.97 -22.59
N MET A 101 4.65 12.73 -21.60
CA MET A 101 6.02 13.27 -21.55
C MET A 101 6.99 12.39 -20.74
N ALA A 102 6.52 11.31 -20.12
CA ALA A 102 7.30 10.32 -19.39
C ALA A 102 7.38 9.00 -20.20
N ASP A 103 7.23 7.84 -19.55
CA ASP A 103 7.26 6.52 -20.21
C ASP A 103 5.92 6.13 -20.87
N GLY A 104 4.96 7.06 -20.97
CA GLY A 104 3.67 6.89 -21.62
C GLY A 104 2.87 5.71 -21.05
N CYS A 105 2.44 4.79 -21.93
CA CYS A 105 1.67 3.61 -21.54
C CYS A 105 2.39 2.77 -20.45
N ASN A 106 3.72 2.69 -20.51
CA ASN A 106 4.50 1.82 -19.63
C ASN A 106 4.52 2.29 -18.17
N VAL A 107 4.12 3.54 -17.89
CA VAL A 107 3.99 4.07 -16.53
C VAL A 107 2.99 3.24 -15.72
N CYS A 108 1.86 2.86 -16.33
CA CYS A 108 0.82 2.03 -15.72
C CYS A 108 0.87 0.58 -16.19
N HIS A 109 1.08 0.39 -17.50
CA HIS A 109 1.08 -0.91 -18.17
C HIS A 109 2.50 -1.51 -18.22
N HIS A 110 3.15 -1.54 -17.07
CA HIS A 110 4.52 -2.03 -16.91
C HIS A 110 4.66 -3.54 -17.16
N HIS A 111 5.86 -3.99 -17.54
CA HIS A 111 6.19 -5.41 -17.77
C HIS A 111 5.28 -6.13 -18.77
N ASN A 112 4.65 -5.38 -19.67
CA ASN A 112 3.80 -5.98 -20.69
C ASN A 112 4.62 -6.67 -21.78
N PRO A 113 4.13 -7.80 -22.31
CA PRO A 113 4.74 -8.41 -23.47
C PRO A 113 4.64 -7.47 -24.70
N PRO A 114 5.60 -7.52 -25.63
CA PRO A 114 5.59 -6.66 -26.81
C PRO A 114 4.26 -6.75 -27.58
N GLY A 115 3.72 -5.59 -27.95
CA GLY A 115 2.51 -5.50 -28.77
C GLY A 115 1.20 -5.85 -28.06
N ARG A 116 1.18 -6.06 -26.75
CA ARG A 116 -0.06 -6.36 -26.00
C ARG A 116 -0.13 -5.62 -24.68
N ILE A 117 -1.30 -5.05 -24.39
CA ILE A 117 -1.59 -4.41 -23.11
C ILE A 117 -2.44 -5.36 -22.25
N LEU A 118 -1.91 -5.77 -21.10
CA LEU A 118 -2.61 -6.63 -20.15
C LEU A 118 -3.33 -5.82 -19.08
N ALA A 119 -4.45 -6.36 -18.60
CA ALA A 119 -5.12 -5.85 -17.41
C ALA A 119 -4.30 -6.20 -16.15
N CYS A 120 -4.35 -5.35 -15.13
CA CYS A 120 -3.58 -5.52 -13.89
C CYS A 120 -3.82 -6.90 -13.25
N ARG A 121 -5.06 -7.41 -13.30
CA ARG A 121 -5.45 -8.69 -12.71
C ARG A 121 -4.76 -9.91 -13.33
N GLU A 122 -4.28 -9.81 -14.57
CA GLU A 122 -3.62 -10.94 -15.25
C GLU A 122 -2.33 -11.35 -14.50
N CYS A 123 -1.68 -10.39 -13.84
CA CYS A 123 -0.52 -10.66 -12.98
C CYS A 123 -0.86 -10.46 -11.48
N HIS A 124 -1.72 -9.50 -11.14
CA HIS A 124 -2.02 -9.14 -9.74
C HIS A 124 -3.29 -9.76 -9.17
N GLY A 125 -4.01 -10.61 -9.92
CA GLY A 125 -5.28 -11.22 -9.50
C GLY A 125 -5.14 -12.31 -8.44
N GLY A 126 -3.93 -12.82 -8.21
CA GLY A 126 -3.65 -13.81 -7.17
C GLY A 126 -3.62 -13.24 -5.75
N PRO A 127 -3.59 -14.11 -4.73
CA PRO A 127 -3.36 -13.70 -3.35
C PRO A 127 -1.99 -13.02 -3.20
N SER A 128 -1.80 -12.23 -2.14
CA SER A 128 -0.51 -11.62 -1.84
C SER A 128 0.56 -12.69 -1.66
N ASN A 129 1.63 -12.63 -2.46
CA ASN A 129 2.74 -13.55 -2.35
C ASN A 129 3.78 -13.02 -1.35
N GLN A 130 3.91 -13.67 -0.20
CA GLN A 130 4.90 -13.29 0.81
C GLN A 130 6.34 -13.54 0.35
N GLU A 131 6.57 -14.37 -0.67
CA GLU A 131 7.89 -14.63 -1.27
C GLU A 131 8.25 -13.56 -2.32
N ASN A 132 7.25 -12.92 -2.94
CA ASN A 132 7.44 -11.86 -3.93
C ASN A 132 6.67 -10.58 -3.57
N LEU A 133 7.23 -9.80 -2.63
CA LEU A 133 6.65 -8.51 -2.20
C LEU A 133 6.70 -7.43 -3.29
N LYS A 134 7.48 -7.64 -4.36
CA LYS A 134 7.56 -6.72 -5.51
C LYS A 134 6.30 -6.78 -6.38
N GLN A 135 5.58 -7.91 -6.36
CA GLN A 135 4.30 -8.10 -7.05
C GLN A 135 3.15 -8.15 -6.02
N PRO A 136 2.56 -7.00 -5.66
CA PRO A 136 1.47 -6.96 -4.70
C PRO A 136 0.20 -7.64 -5.24
N SER A 137 -0.78 -7.88 -4.36
CA SER A 137 -2.14 -8.22 -4.79
C SER A 137 -2.79 -7.06 -5.57
N LEU A 138 -3.92 -7.33 -6.23
CA LEU A 138 -4.62 -6.34 -7.05
C LEU A 138 -4.95 -5.03 -6.31
N LYS A 139 -5.40 -5.13 -5.06
CA LYS A 139 -5.64 -3.97 -4.19
C LYS A 139 -4.37 -3.16 -3.97
N GLY A 140 -3.26 -3.84 -3.64
CA GLY A 140 -1.98 -3.20 -3.42
C GLY A 140 -1.41 -2.58 -4.69
N ALA A 141 -1.62 -3.22 -5.85
CA ALA A 141 -1.19 -2.71 -7.16
C ALA A 141 -1.90 -1.39 -7.49
N TYR A 142 -3.24 -1.32 -7.36
CA TYR A 142 -3.98 -0.08 -7.59
C TYR A 142 -3.52 1.04 -6.66
N HIS A 143 -3.48 0.79 -5.34
CA HIS A 143 -3.11 1.84 -4.39
C HIS A 143 -1.68 2.33 -4.61
N ARG A 144 -0.72 1.42 -4.83
CA ARG A 144 0.67 1.82 -5.06
C ARG A 144 0.82 2.60 -6.36
N GLN A 145 0.10 2.22 -7.42
CA GLN A 145 0.18 2.94 -8.70
C GLN A 145 -0.42 4.35 -8.57
N CYS A 146 -1.70 4.46 -8.19
CA CYS A 146 -2.41 5.73 -8.12
C CYS A 146 -1.80 6.69 -7.09
N LEU A 147 -1.54 6.19 -5.88
CA LEU A 147 -0.98 7.02 -4.80
C LEU A 147 0.52 7.26 -4.95
N SER A 148 1.22 6.65 -5.92
CA SER A 148 2.62 7.01 -6.19
C SER A 148 2.75 8.35 -6.91
N CYS A 149 1.81 8.69 -7.80
CA CYS A 149 1.81 9.96 -8.53
C CYS A 149 1.06 11.06 -7.76
N HIS A 150 0.07 10.70 -6.94
CA HIS A 150 -0.76 11.65 -6.17
C HIS A 150 -0.21 11.96 -4.77
N ARG A 151 1.10 11.76 -4.53
CA ARG A 151 1.72 12.01 -3.22
C ARG A 151 1.79 13.50 -2.88
#